data_AF-A0A2V6TT11-F1
#
_entry.id   AF-A0A2V6TT11-F1
#
_cell.length_a   1.000
_cell.length_b   1.000
_cell.length_c   1.000
_cell.angle_alpha   90.00
_cell.angle_beta   90.00
_cell.angle_gamma   90.00
#
_symmetry.space_group_name_H-M   'P 1'
#
loop_
_entity.id
_entity.type
_entity.pdbx_description
1 polymer ?
#
loop_
_entity_poly.entity_id
_entity_poly.type
_entity_poly.pdbx_seq_one_letter_code
_entity_poly.pdbx_strand_id
1 'polypeptide(L)' 'MSEPPDGSWVEPATSEADPVIDAYKKDVDRTLLRANLARTVEERIRNLARLQRFADELRRAGRDL' A
#
# COMPACT_ATOMS: atom_id res chain seq x y z
N MET A 1 20.86 5.87 -9.15
CA MET A 1 19.99 4.67 -9.12
C MET A 1 20.84 3.53 -9.63
N SER A 2 21.17 2.57 -8.77
CA SER A 2 21.90 1.37 -9.19
C SER A 2 20.96 0.53 -10.05
N GLU A 3 21.41 0.17 -11.25
CA GLU A 3 20.71 -0.80 -12.09
C GLU A 3 20.61 -2.15 -11.35
N PRO A 4 19.43 -2.79 -11.35
CA PRO A 4 19.29 -4.14 -10.84
C PRO A 4 19.97 -5.13 -11.79
N PRO A 5 20.70 -6.13 -11.27
CA PRO A 5 21.35 -7.13 -12.10
C PRO A 5 20.29 -8.14 -12.53
N ASP A 6 20.13 -8.34 -13.84
CA ASP A 6 19.25 -9.32 -14.51
C ASP A 6 17.92 -8.86 -15.12
N GLY A 7 17.68 -7.56 -15.34
CA GLY A 7 16.59 -7.13 -16.24
C GLY A 7 15.19 -7.63 -15.88
N SER A 8 14.97 -8.14 -14.66
CA SER A 8 13.72 -8.74 -14.21
C SER A 8 12.68 -7.73 -13.72
N TRP A 9 12.97 -6.43 -13.84
CA TRP A 9 11.89 -5.45 -13.92
C TRP A 9 11.24 -5.62 -15.29
N VAL A 10 10.17 -6.40 -15.32
CA VAL A 10 9.21 -6.36 -16.42
C VAL A 10 8.73 -4.91 -16.47
N GLU A 11 9.30 -4.11 -17.38
CA GLU A 11 8.74 -2.81 -17.71
C GLU A 11 7.27 -3.06 -18.03
N PRO A 12 6.32 -2.36 -17.38
CA PRO A 12 4.91 -2.63 -17.59
C PRO A 12 4.65 -2.46 -19.09
N ALA A 13 4.31 -3.58 -19.75
CA ALA A 13 4.19 -3.65 -21.19
C ALA A 13 3.33 -2.49 -21.70
N THR A 14 3.98 -1.53 -22.32
CA THR A 14 3.35 -0.38 -22.96
C THR A 14 2.80 -0.84 -24.30
N SER A 15 1.63 -1.50 -24.33
CA SER A 15 0.61 -1.30 -25.40
C SER A 15 -0.58 -2.27 -25.39
N GLU A 16 -0.53 -3.41 -24.73
CA GLU A 16 -1.70 -4.32 -24.66
C GLU A 16 -1.94 -4.83 -23.25
N ALA A 17 -3.20 -4.77 -22.82
CA ALA A 17 -3.58 -5.28 -21.52
C ALA A 17 -3.49 -6.81 -21.54
N ASP A 18 -2.62 -7.38 -20.70
CA ASP A 18 -2.49 -8.82 -20.55
C ASP A 18 -3.83 -9.40 -20.04
N PRO A 19 -4.49 -10.30 -20.78
CA PRO A 19 -5.79 -10.83 -20.43
C PRO A 19 -5.78 -11.61 -19.11
N VAL A 20 -4.65 -12.22 -18.74
CA VAL A 20 -4.48 -12.89 -17.44
C VAL A 20 -4.50 -11.84 -16.33
N ILE A 21 -3.73 -10.76 -16.49
CA ILE A 21 -3.67 -9.68 -15.49
C ILE A 21 -5.04 -9.03 -15.32
N ASP A 22 -5.75 -8.75 -16.41
CA ASP A 22 -7.08 -8.13 -16.37
C ASP A 22 -8.13 -9.04 -15.73
N ALA A 23 -8.04 -10.34 -15.98
CA ALA A 23 -8.90 -11.33 -15.33
C ALA A 23 -8.78 -11.30 -13.79
N TYR A 24 -7.59 -11.02 -13.24
CA TYR A 24 -7.40 -10.88 -11.79
C TYR A 24 -7.65 -9.47 -11.26
N LYS A 25 -7.32 -8.41 -12.03
CA LYS A 25 -7.51 -7.01 -11.61
C LYS A 25 -8.98 -6.68 -11.32
N LYS A 26 -9.93 -7.34 -12.00
CA LYS A 26 -11.37 -7.07 -11.86
C LYS A 26 -11.88 -7.26 -10.42
N ASP A 27 -11.28 -8.18 -9.67
CA ASP A 27 -11.70 -8.55 -8.32
C ASP A 27 -10.92 -7.80 -7.23
N VAL A 28 -9.98 -6.93 -7.61
CA VAL A 28 -9.22 -6.12 -6.65
C VAL A 28 -10.08 -4.97 -6.14
N ASP A 29 -10.45 -5.02 -4.86
CA ASP A 29 -11.10 -3.90 -4.19
C ASP A 29 -10.10 -2.74 -4.00
N ARG A 30 -10.34 -1.64 -4.73
CA ARG A 30 -9.54 -0.41 -4.69
C ARG A 30 -10.11 0.65 -3.76
N THR A 31 -11.17 0.36 -3.02
CA THR A 31 -11.89 1.32 -2.16
C THR A 31 -10.94 1.95 -1.15
N LEU A 32 -10.19 1.13 -0.40
CA LEU A 32 -9.25 1.64 0.59
C LEU A 32 -8.05 2.34 -0.04
N LEU A 33 -7.57 1.87 -1.19
CA LEU A 33 -6.47 2.51 -1.91
C LEU A 33 -6.85 3.93 -2.35
N ARG A 34 -8.02 4.09 -2.98
CA ARG A 34 -8.53 5.40 -3.40
C ARG A 34 -8.78 6.32 -2.20
N ALA A 35 -9.40 5.80 -1.14
CA ALA A 35 -9.64 6.57 0.07
C ALA A 35 -8.33 7.00 0.76
N ASN A 36 -7.26 6.21 0.69
CA ASN A 36 -5.94 6.59 1.20
C ASN A 36 -5.28 7.66 0.31
N LEU A 37 -5.35 7.50 -1.01
CA LEU A 37 -4.75 8.42 -1.97
C LEU A 37 -5.42 9.79 -1.99
N ALA A 38 -6.71 9.87 -1.64
CA ALA A 38 -7.45 11.12 -1.54
C ALA A 38 -7.09 11.96 -0.31
N ARG A 39 -6.30 11.44 0.64
CA ARG A 39 -6.02 12.15 1.90
C ARG A 39 -5.11 13.35 1.71
N THR A 40 -5.45 14.44 2.41
CA THR A 40 -4.58 15.60 2.53
C THR A 40 -3.34 15.28 3.38
N VAL A 41 -2.31 16.13 3.28
CA VAL A 41 -1.11 16.01 4.11
C VAL A 41 -1.46 16.01 5.60
N GLU A 42 -2.36 16.90 6.01
CA GLU A 42 -2.80 17.00 7.41
C GLU A 42 -3.48 15.70 7.88
N GLU A 43 -4.37 15.14 7.06
CA GLU A 43 -5.04 13.87 7.33
C GLU A 43 -4.05 12.71 7.46
N ARG A 44 -3.01 12.69 6.62
CA ARG A 44 -1.95 11.68 6.68
C ARG A 44 -1.18 11.77 8.00
N ILE A 45 -0.82 12.99 8.43
CA ILE A 45 -0.13 13.20 9.72
C ILE A 45 -1.03 12.79 10.89
N ARG A 46 -2.31 13.16 10.87
CA ARG A 46 -3.27 12.74 11.92
C ARG A 46 -3.41 11.22 11.98
N ASN A 47 -3.46 10.54 10.83
CA ASN A 47 -3.51 9.08 10.79
C ASN A 47 -2.22 8.43 11.31
N LEU A 48 -1.05 8.99 10.98
CA LEU A 48 0.21 8.53 11.54
C LEU A 48 0.20 8.63 13.08
N ALA A 49 -0.24 9.75 13.64
CA ALA A 49 -0.34 9.91 15.09
C ALA A 49 -1.31 8.91 15.73
N ARG A 50 -2.44 8.59 15.07
CA ARG A 50 -3.37 7.54 15.53
C ARG A 50 -2.70 6.16 15.54
N LEU A 51 -1.94 5.84 14.50
CA LEU A 51 -1.22 4.56 14.41
C LEU A 51 -0.18 4.42 15.52
N GLN A 52 0.56 5.48 15.84
CA GLN A 52 1.53 5.46 16.94
C GLN A 52 0.85 5.17 18.29
N ARG A 53 -0.25 5.86 18.60
CA ARG A 53 -1.03 5.59 19.83
C ARG A 53 -1.55 4.16 19.90
N PHE A 54 -2.02 3.63 18.77
CA PHE A 54 -2.46 2.24 18.70
C PHE A 54 -1.32 1.25 18.97
N ALA A 55 -0.14 1.48 18.38
CA ALA A 55 1.03 0.66 18.62
C ALA A 55 1.49 0.70 20.09
N ASP A 56 1.43 1.87 20.74
CA ASP A 56 1.77 2.01 22.15
C ASP A 56 0.81 1.22 23.05
N GLU A 57 -0.48 1.25 22.74
CA GLU A 57 -1.48 0.49 23.48
C GLU A 57 -1.29 -1.02 23.32
N LEU A 58 -1.01 -1.50 22.11
CA LEU A 58 -0.68 -2.92 21.89
C LEU A 58 0.56 -3.34 22.68
N ARG A 59 1.60 -2.51 22.71
CA ARG A 59 2.81 -2.79 23.51
C ARG A 59 2.52 -2.81 25.01
N ARG A 60 1.64 -1.92 25.49
CA ARG A 60 1.22 -1.90 26.89
C ARG A 60 0.48 -3.17 27.24
N ALA A 61 -0.55 -3.53 26.48
CA ALA A 61 -1.32 -4.74 26.68
C ALA A 61 -0.43 -6.00 26.67
N GLY A 62 0.56 -6.06 25.78
CA GLY A 62 1.51 -7.18 25.73
C GLY A 62 2.48 -7.28 26.90
N ARG A 63 2.69 -6.22 27.71
CA ARG A 63 3.50 -6.26 28.94
C ARG A 63 2.68 -6.64 30.18
N ASP A 64 1.37 -6.42 30.12
CA ASP A 64 0.43 -6.68 31.22
C ASP A 64 -0.16 -8.12 31.15
N LEU A 65 0.33 -8.95 30.20
CA LEU A 65 0.03 -10.37 30.01
C LEU A 65 1.17 -11.24 30.55
#